data_AF-A0A0N0N9P8-F1
#
_entry.id   AF-A0A0N0N9P8-F1
#
_cell.length_a   1.000
_cell.length_b   1.000
_cell.length_c   1.000
_cell.angle_alpha   90.00
_cell.angle_beta   90.00
_cell.angle_gamma   90.00
#
_symmetry.space_group_name_H-M   'P 1'
#
loop_
_entity.id
_entity.type
_entity.pdbx_description
1 polymer ?
#
loop_
_entity_poly.entity_id
_entity_poly.type
_entity_poly.pdbx_seq_one_letter_code
_entity_poly.pdbx_strand_id
1 'polypeptide(L)'
;MDSRPDRTLLTAGLEDAARHAALQPDGPGLAAVAPTVDASDTHGPAHRVDRVYTADFLLPAVVHAEVVDMKDLSDHHTVVVTYDLDAVIEIYLDRFGPAA
;
A
#
# COMPACT_ATOMS: atom_id res chain seq x y z
N MET A 1 22.84 -6.41 3.48
CA MET A 1 21.60 -5.64 3.69
C MET A 1 20.93 -5.52 2.34
N ASP A 2 19.69 -5.99 2.20
CA ASP A 2 18.94 -5.78 0.97
C ASP A 2 18.66 -4.27 0.84
N SER A 3 19.16 -3.66 -0.25
CA SER A 3 18.98 -2.23 -0.52
C SER A 3 17.79 -1.97 -1.44
N ARG A 4 17.10 -3.03 -1.90
CA ARG A 4 15.95 -2.96 -2.78
C ARG A 4 14.91 -4.01 -2.38
N PRO A 5 14.41 -3.96 -1.13
CA PRO A 5 13.48 -4.97 -0.60
C PRO A 5 12.24 -5.17 -1.50
N ASP A 6 11.86 -4.12 -2.22
CA ASP A 6 10.66 -4.11 -3.06
C ASP A 6 10.93 -4.61 -4.49
N ARG A 7 12.20 -4.80 -4.89
CA ARG A 7 12.57 -5.07 -6.30
C ARG A 7 11.92 -6.32 -6.84
N THR A 8 11.86 -7.40 -6.06
CA THR A 8 11.25 -8.66 -6.50
C THR A 8 9.75 -8.49 -6.78
N LEU A 9 9.05 -7.75 -5.91
CA LEU A 9 7.62 -7.48 -6.04
C LEU A 9 7.33 -6.56 -7.23
N LEU A 10 8.09 -5.47 -7.36
CA LEU A 10 8.00 -4.56 -8.51
C LEU A 10 8.30 -5.29 -9.84
N THR A 11 9.29 -6.19 -9.86
CA THR A 11 9.61 -7.00 -11.05
C THR A 11 8.48 -7.98 -11.39
N ALA A 12 7.70 -8.41 -10.40
CA ALA A 12 6.54 -9.28 -10.60
C ALA A 12 5.26 -8.53 -11.01
N GLY A 13 5.33 -7.21 -11.23
CA GLY A 13 4.17 -6.38 -11.55
C GLY A 13 3.29 -6.05 -10.34
N LEU A 14 3.86 -6.08 -9.13
CA LEU A 14 3.20 -5.67 -7.92
C LEU A 14 3.70 -4.30 -7.47
N GLU A 15 2.78 -3.40 -7.14
CA GLU A 15 3.06 -2.01 -6.79
C GLU A 15 2.55 -1.69 -5.38
N ASP A 16 3.25 -0.79 -4.69
CA ASP A 16 2.87 -0.32 -3.36
C ASP A 16 1.68 0.63 -3.46
N ALA A 17 0.49 0.13 -3.10
CA ALA A 17 -0.76 0.85 -3.27
C ALA A 17 -0.82 2.16 -2.47
N ALA A 18 -0.20 2.18 -1.29
CA ALA A 18 -0.17 3.38 -0.45
C ALA A 18 0.76 4.45 -1.04
N ARG A 19 1.89 4.05 -1.64
CA ARG A 19 2.75 4.96 -2.39
C ARG A 19 2.04 5.49 -3.65
N HIS A 20 1.29 4.65 -4.35
CA HIS A 20 0.49 5.09 -5.49
C HIS A 20 -0.53 6.16 -5.06
N ALA A 21 -1.32 5.90 -4.02
CA ALA A 21 -2.29 6.85 -3.48
C ALA A 21 -1.63 8.16 -3.01
N ALA A 22 -0.48 8.08 -2.33
CA ALA A 22 0.28 9.24 -1.87
C ALA A 22 0.71 10.20 -2.99
N LEU A 23 0.87 9.70 -4.22
CA LEU A 23 1.33 10.46 -5.38
C LEU A 23 0.18 10.99 -6.24
N GLN A 24 -1.08 10.65 -5.93
CA GLN A 24 -2.23 11.19 -6.67
C GLN A 24 -2.43 12.69 -6.33
N PRO A 25 -2.85 13.54 -7.30
CA PRO A 25 -2.98 14.99 -7.12
C PRO A 25 -3.82 15.42 -5.91
N ASP A 26 -4.91 14.70 -5.64
CA ASP A 26 -5.82 14.93 -4.51
C ASP A 26 -5.74 13.80 -3.46
N GLY A 27 -4.64 13.05 -3.48
CA GLY A 27 -4.43 11.90 -2.61
C GLY A 27 -4.05 12.27 -1.17
N PRO A 28 -3.96 11.28 -0.27
CA PRO A 28 -3.58 11.46 1.14
C PRO A 28 -2.15 11.99 1.38
N GLY A 29 -1.35 12.14 0.33
CA GLY A 29 0.03 12.62 0.42
C GLY A 29 0.91 11.74 1.32
N LEU A 30 1.82 12.36 2.06
CA LEU A 30 2.79 11.64 2.89
C LEU A 30 2.17 10.81 4.03
N ALA A 31 0.92 11.10 4.44
CA ALA A 31 0.25 10.36 5.50
C ALA A 31 0.01 8.88 5.11
N ALA A 32 -0.22 8.59 3.83
CA ALA A 32 -0.40 7.21 3.36
C ALA A 32 0.87 6.35 3.45
N VAL A 33 2.05 6.97 3.52
CA VAL A 33 3.35 6.29 3.59
C VAL A 33 4.08 6.62 4.90
N ALA A 34 3.34 7.03 5.93
CA ALA A 34 3.88 7.26 7.25
C ALA A 34 4.61 6.00 7.78
N PRO A 35 5.56 6.16 8.73
CA PRO A 35 6.17 5.03 9.41
C PRO A 35 5.12 4.07 9.96
N THR A 36 5.37 2.77 9.85
CA THR A 36 4.49 1.74 10.43
C THR A 36 5.03 1.20 11.74
N VAL A 37 6.24 1.62 12.12
CA VAL A 37 6.86 1.34 13.40
C VAL A 37 7.49 2.63 13.90
N ASP A 38 7.28 2.90 15.18
CA ASP A 38 7.89 4.05 15.86
C ASP A 38 9.40 3.85 16.07
N ALA A 39 10.08 4.95 16.37
CA ALA A 39 11.48 4.88 16.74
C ALA A 39 11.66 4.12 18.06
N SER A 40 12.65 3.24 18.11
CA SER A 40 13.02 2.51 19.33
C SER A 40 14.51 2.19 19.34
N ASP A 41 15.07 1.94 20.53
CA ASP A 41 16.49 1.62 20.66
C ASP A 41 16.88 0.33 19.93
N THR A 42 15.93 -0.61 19.78
CA THR A 42 16.17 -1.91 19.12
C THR A 42 15.94 -1.87 17.61
N HIS A 43 15.00 -1.03 17.13
CA HIS A 43 14.63 -0.97 15.71
C HIS A 43 15.14 0.29 14.99
N GLY A 44 15.76 1.22 15.72
CA GLY A 44 16.30 2.47 15.19
C GLY A 44 15.23 3.54 14.97
N PRO A 45 15.44 4.48 14.02
CA PRO A 45 14.47 5.52 13.71
C PRO A 45 13.12 4.96 13.26
N ALA A 46 12.06 5.76 13.37
CA ALA A 46 10.75 5.41 12.83
C ALA A 46 10.87 5.12 11.33
N HIS A 47 10.34 4.00 10.89
CA HIS A 47 10.41 3.59 9.49
C HIS A 47 9.21 2.73 9.09
N ARG A 48 9.02 2.60 7.78
CA ARG A 48 7.90 1.87 7.19
C ARG A 48 8.36 0.48 6.75
N VAL A 49 7.79 -0.55 7.37
CA VAL A 49 8.06 -1.96 7.04
C VAL A 49 6.82 -2.69 6.55
N ASP A 50 5.64 -2.25 6.98
CA ASP A 50 4.36 -2.81 6.55
C ASP A 50 3.90 -2.08 5.29
N ARG A 51 3.53 -2.86 4.28
CA ARG A 51 3.16 -2.38 2.94
C ARG A 51 2.06 -3.26 2.38
N VAL A 52 1.17 -2.67 1.60
CA VAL A 52 0.15 -3.40 0.83
C VAL A 52 0.53 -3.31 -0.64
N TYR A 53 0.87 -4.47 -1.20
CA TYR A 53 1.16 -4.61 -2.63
C TYR A 53 -0.08 -5.08 -3.38
N THR A 54 -0.33 -4.47 -4.53
CA THR A 54 -1.41 -4.86 -5.45
C THR A 54 -0.87 -5.05 -6.85
N ALA A 55 -1.58 -5.81 -7.68
CA ALA A 55 -1.22 -5.91 -9.08
C ALA A 55 -1.31 -4.54 -9.75
N ASP A 56 -0.34 -4.20 -10.59
CA ASP A 56 -0.23 -2.91 -11.27
C ASP A 56 -1.52 -2.49 -11.98
N PHE A 57 -2.22 -3.45 -12.60
CA PHE A 57 -3.48 -3.22 -13.31
C PHE A 57 -4.66 -2.87 -12.38
N LEU A 58 -4.57 -3.12 -11.07
CA LEU A 58 -5.58 -2.74 -10.08
C LEU A 58 -5.30 -1.38 -9.43
N LEU A 59 -4.14 -0.77 -9.66
CA LEU A 59 -3.82 0.55 -9.10
C LEU A 59 -4.87 1.63 -9.38
N PRO A 60 -5.49 1.70 -10.58
CA PRO A 60 -6.51 2.72 -10.85
C PRO A 60 -7.73 2.64 -9.93
N ALA A 61 -7.99 1.48 -9.30
CA ALA A 61 -9.08 1.31 -8.36
C ALA A 61 -8.73 1.74 -6.92
N VAL A 62 -7.48 2.10 -6.61
CA VAL A 62 -7.09 2.57 -5.28
C VAL A 62 -7.59 4.00 -5.08
N VAL A 63 -8.52 4.19 -4.13
CA VAL A 63 -9.13 5.50 -3.85
C VAL A 63 -8.64 6.13 -2.56
N HIS A 64 -8.11 5.33 -1.63
CA HIS A 64 -7.58 5.85 -0.37
C HIS A 64 -6.49 4.93 0.19
N ALA A 65 -5.56 5.52 0.95
CA ALA A 65 -4.64 4.79 1.77
C ALA A 65 -4.27 5.62 3.01
N GLU A 66 -4.13 4.94 4.15
CA GLU A 66 -3.76 5.56 5.41
C GLU A 66 -2.93 4.61 6.27
N VAL A 67 -2.22 5.20 7.23
CA VAL A 67 -1.56 4.48 8.32
C VAL A 67 -2.31 4.81 9.60
N VAL A 68 -2.99 3.83 10.16
CA VAL A 68 -3.78 3.95 11.38
C VAL A 68 -2.88 3.75 12.59
N ASP A 69 -2.87 4.72 13.50
CA ASP A 69 -2.16 4.61 14.78
C ASP A 69 -2.79 3.48 15.61
N MET A 70 -1.93 2.57 16.05
CA MET A 70 -2.28 1.36 16.81
C MET A 70 -1.60 1.34 18.17
N LYS A 71 -1.13 2.50 18.66
CA LYS A 71 -0.59 2.63 20.02
C LYS A 71 -1.52 2.01 21.04
N ASP A 72 -0.89 1.40 22.03
CA ASP A 72 -1.53 0.64 23.11
C ASP A 72 -2.22 -0.67 22.66
N LEU A 73 -2.23 -0.98 21.36
CA LEU A 73 -2.79 -2.22 20.79
C LEU A 73 -1.74 -3.08 20.07
N SER A 74 -0.76 -2.45 19.42
CA SER A 74 0.35 -3.11 18.74
C SER A 74 1.58 -2.19 18.72
N ASP A 75 2.75 -2.80 18.58
CA ASP A 75 4.02 -2.13 18.28
C ASP A 75 4.14 -1.69 16.81
N HIS A 76 3.20 -2.10 15.96
CA HIS A 76 3.08 -1.68 14.56
C HIS A 76 1.77 -0.90 14.33
N HIS A 77 1.85 0.18 13.56
CA HIS A 77 0.70 0.85 12.94
C HIS A 77 0.19 0.05 11.74
N THR A 78 -1.12 0.15 11.46
CA THR A 78 -1.74 -0.64 10.39
C THR A 78 -1.86 0.19 9.12
N VAL A 79 -1.45 -0.38 7.98
CA VAL A 79 -1.71 0.21 6.66
C VAL A 79 -3.09 -0.24 6.18
N VAL A 80 -3.95 0.71 5.84
CA VAL A 80 -5.25 0.47 5.23
C VAL A 80 -5.23 1.01 3.81
N VAL A 81 -5.73 0.24 2.86
CA VAL A 81 -5.90 0.64 1.46
C VAL A 81 -7.34 0.36 1.05
N THR A 82 -8.00 1.37 0.51
CA THR A 82 -9.39 1.27 0.05
C THR A 82 -9.42 1.26 -1.46
N TYR A 83 -10.23 0.34 -2.00
CA TYR A 83 -10.47 0.20 -3.42
C TYR A 83 -11.90 0.60 -3.75
N ASP A 84 -12.10 1.21 -4.92
CA ASP A 84 -13.40 1.29 -5.56
C ASP A 84 -13.78 -0.10 -6.10
N LEU A 85 -14.86 -0.67 -5.56
CA LEU A 85 -15.30 -2.02 -5.91
C LEU A 85 -15.74 -2.13 -7.37
N ASP A 86 -16.46 -1.12 -7.88
CA ASP A 86 -16.98 -1.15 -9.24
C ASP A 86 -15.81 -1.07 -10.24
N ALA A 87 -14.81 -0.22 -9.96
CA ALA A 87 -13.58 -0.15 -10.75
C ALA A 87 -12.80 -1.48 -10.71
N VAL A 88 -12.68 -2.14 -9.55
CA VAL A 88 -12.05 -3.47 -9.46
C VAL A 88 -12.77 -4.47 -10.35
N ILE A 89 -14.10 -4.51 -10.29
CA ILE A 89 -14.91 -5.45 -11.10
C ILE A 89 -14.73 -5.16 -12.58
N GLU A 90 -14.82 -3.90 -13.00
CA GLU A 90 -14.66 -3.49 -14.41
C GLU A 90 -13.29 -3.90 -14.95
N ILE A 91 -12.21 -3.55 -14.23
CA ILE A 91 -10.83 -3.90 -14.60
C ILE A 91 -10.66 -5.41 -14.72
N TYR A 92 -11.23 -6.17 -13.78
CA TYR A 92 -11.10 -7.63 -13.77
C TYR A 92 -11.83 -8.27 -14.95
N LEU A 93 -13.05 -7.81 -15.25
CA LEU A 93 -13.85 -8.29 -16.37
C LEU A 93 -13.21 -7.91 -17.72
N ASP A 94 -12.68 -6.69 -17.87
CA ASP A 94 -11.96 -6.27 -19.08
C ASP A 94 -10.74 -7.17 -19.34
N ARG A 95 -10.00 -7.50 -18.28
CA ARG A 95 -8.75 -8.26 -18.39
C ARG A 95 -8.94 -9.75 -18.60
N PHE A 96 -9.88 -10.37 -17.88
CA PHE A 96 -10.00 -11.83 -17.83
C PHE A 96 -11.32 -12.37 -18.41
N GLY A 97 -12.26 -11.48 -18.73
CA GLY A 97 -13.63 -11.86 -19.07
C GLY A 97 -14.43 -12.29 -17.84
N PRO A 98 -15.73 -12.59 -18.02
CA PRO A 98 -16.54 -13.17 -16.96
C PRO A 98 -16.01 -14.56 -16.57
N ALA A 99 -16.11 -14.89 -15.28
CA ALA A 99 -15.85 -16.25 -14.82
C ALA A 99 -16.82 -17.22 -15.53
N ALA A 100 -16.26 -18.31 -16.06
CA ALA A 100 -17.01 -19.34 -16.78
C ALA A 100 -17.96 -20.14 -15.87
#